data_AF-A0A5C4WR26-F1
#
_entry.id   AF-A0A5C4WR26-F1
#
_cell.length_a   1.000
_cell.length_b   1.000
_cell.length_c   1.000
_cell.angle_alpha   90.00
_cell.angle_beta   90.00
_cell.angle_gamma   90.00
#
_symmetry.space_group_name_H-M   'P 1'
#
loop_
_entity.id
_entity.type
_entity.pdbx_description
1 polymer ?
#
loop_
_entity_poly.entity_id
_entity_poly.type
_entity_poly.pdbx_seq_one_letter_code
_entity_poly.pdbx_strand_id
1 'polypeptide(L)'
;MNRLTQLSFTAAPAALLAGWLLMRPTGADVVGGPWWTATYVACLAGYLMFGVMTVGLRRLAGPVRGWRRVAVEAAAGVALLGLAATVARLGIGLYAGFAGEPVAAGADFAFAPGAGLAGGPGAGFEAVVYGIPAQAFFGALVALAVVLAALGRVTVVSVAVTALGMVVLAAAMFGAGAATALIAGMLGTGAEKALAVGVFGTGAEAALAAVGLALMWLGTLLLGRGGRAARVPYRTGGDGGPARSVRA
;
A
#
# COMPACT_ATOMS: atom_id res chain seq x y z
N MET A 1 20.60 -4.83 -2.57
CA MET A 1 19.40 -4.09 -3.04
C MET A 1 19.86 -3.08 -4.09
N ASN A 2 19.17 -2.93 -5.22
CA ASN A 2 19.57 -1.96 -6.26
C ASN A 2 19.10 -0.53 -5.88
N ARG A 3 19.65 0.49 -6.56
CA ARG A 3 19.31 1.90 -6.29
C ARG A 3 17.83 2.19 -6.52
N LEU A 4 17.23 1.56 -7.54
CA LEU A 4 15.83 1.74 -7.88
C LEU A 4 14.92 1.31 -6.71
N THR A 5 15.11 0.11 -6.16
CA THR A 5 14.36 -0.36 -4.99
C THR A 5 14.54 0.59 -3.80
N GLN A 6 15.75 1.10 -3.57
CA GLN A 6 16.00 2.06 -2.49
C GLN A 6 15.23 3.37 -2.68
N LEU A 7 15.20 3.91 -3.91
CA LEU A 7 14.42 5.09 -4.25
C LEU A 7 12.92 4.83 -4.12
N SER A 8 12.45 3.63 -4.47
CA SER A 8 11.03 3.26 -4.37
C SER A 8 10.52 3.29 -2.92
N PHE A 9 11.35 2.97 -1.92
CA PHE A 9 10.95 3.07 -0.50
C PHE A 9 10.61 4.51 -0.08
N THR A 10 11.17 5.53 -0.74
CA THR A 10 10.85 6.93 -0.47
C THR A 10 9.83 7.50 -1.43
N ALA A 11 9.94 7.17 -2.72
CA ALA A 11 9.09 7.71 -3.76
C ALA A 11 7.66 7.18 -3.67
N ALA A 12 7.46 5.91 -3.29
CA ALA A 12 6.12 5.31 -3.27
C ALA A 12 5.20 5.98 -2.24
N PRO A 13 5.59 6.13 -0.96
CA PRO A 13 4.75 6.80 0.03
C PRO A 13 4.59 8.29 -0.26
N ALA A 14 5.64 8.97 -0.74
CA ALA A 14 5.58 10.38 -1.10
C ALA A 14 4.61 10.64 -2.26
N ALA A 15 4.58 9.78 -3.27
CA ALA A 15 3.65 9.90 -4.40
C ALA A 15 2.21 9.58 -4.00
N LEU A 16 1.98 8.58 -3.13
CA LEU A 16 0.64 8.35 -2.56
C LEU A 16 0.18 9.54 -1.72
N LEU A 17 1.05 10.11 -0.88
CA LEU A 17 0.72 11.30 -0.09
C LEU A 17 0.45 12.50 -1.00
N ALA A 18 1.22 12.68 -2.08
CA ALA A 18 0.96 13.73 -3.05
C ALA A 18 -0.39 13.54 -3.73
N GLY A 19 -0.73 12.33 -4.19
CA GLY A 19 -2.05 12.03 -4.73
C GLY A 19 -3.16 12.30 -3.73
N TRP A 20 -2.95 11.93 -2.47
CA TRP A 20 -3.89 12.17 -1.38
C TRP A 20 -4.09 13.68 -1.10
N LEU A 21 -3.01 14.48 -1.08
CA LEU A 21 -3.09 15.94 -0.92
C LEU A 21 -3.71 16.65 -2.12
N LEU A 22 -3.62 16.06 -3.31
CA LEU A 22 -4.27 16.56 -4.53
C LEU A 22 -5.76 16.25 -4.58
N MET A 23 -6.25 15.26 -3.82
CA MET A 23 -7.68 15.06 -3.58
C MET A 23 -8.21 16.21 -2.71
N ARG A 24 -8.55 17.33 -3.34
CA ARG A 24 -9.28 18.40 -2.65
C ARG A 24 -10.74 17.99 -2.50
N PRO A 25 -11.37 18.23 -1.33
CA PRO A 25 -12.81 18.29 -1.25
C PRO A 25 -13.27 19.56 -1.97
N THR A 26 -13.42 19.51 -3.29
CA THR A 26 -14.17 20.51 -4.04
C THR A 26 -15.63 20.19 -3.81
N GLY A 27 -16.35 21.03 -3.06
CA GLY A 27 -17.70 20.74 -2.58
C GLY A 27 -18.66 20.28 -3.69
N ALA A 28 -19.63 19.43 -3.32
CA ALA A 28 -20.76 18.84 -4.07
C ALA A 28 -20.51 18.28 -5.48
N ASP A 29 -19.72 18.92 -6.31
CA ASP A 29 -19.47 18.57 -7.70
C ASP A 29 -18.00 18.13 -7.87
N VAL A 30 -17.78 16.81 -7.84
CA VAL A 30 -16.52 16.21 -8.27
C VAL A 30 -16.49 16.24 -9.80
N VAL A 31 -16.15 17.40 -10.37
CA VAL A 31 -16.02 17.53 -11.83
C VAL A 31 -14.65 17.03 -12.25
N GLY A 32 -14.61 16.11 -13.22
CA GLY A 32 -13.37 15.67 -13.86
C GLY A 32 -12.54 16.87 -14.35
N GLY A 33 -11.22 16.82 -14.19
CA GLY A 33 -10.36 17.94 -14.55
C GLY A 33 -8.86 17.70 -14.34
N PRO A 34 -8.02 18.74 -14.55
CA PRO A 34 -6.56 18.61 -14.46
C PRO A 34 -6.07 18.15 -13.08
N TRP A 35 -6.73 18.58 -12.01
CA TRP A 35 -6.39 18.19 -10.63
C TRP A 35 -6.74 16.73 -10.35
N TRP A 36 -7.88 16.25 -10.86
CA TRP A 36 -8.29 14.85 -10.81
C TRP A 36 -7.24 13.97 -11.50
N THR A 37 -6.89 14.32 -12.73
CA THR A 37 -5.84 13.61 -13.49
C THR A 37 -4.52 13.59 -12.72
N ALA A 38 -4.10 14.73 -12.16
CA ALA A 38 -2.87 14.82 -11.36
C ALA A 38 -2.89 13.90 -10.14
N THR A 39 -4.01 13.82 -9.41
CA THR A 39 -4.23 12.90 -8.30
C THR A 39 -3.99 11.46 -8.72
N TYR A 40 -4.64 11.01 -9.80
CA TYR A 40 -4.52 9.61 -10.23
C TYR A 40 -3.13 9.30 -10.80
N VAL A 41 -2.48 10.25 -11.47
CA VAL A 41 -1.08 10.09 -11.93
C VAL A 41 -0.15 9.92 -10.73
N ALA A 42 -0.30 10.74 -9.70
CA ALA A 42 0.52 10.65 -8.49
C ALA A 42 0.27 9.33 -7.74
N CYS A 43 -0.99 8.93 -7.58
CA CYS A 43 -1.35 7.64 -7.00
C CYS A 43 -0.77 6.47 -7.80
N LEU A 44 -0.92 6.48 -9.13
CA LEU A 44 -0.42 5.44 -10.02
C LEU A 44 1.11 5.31 -9.89
N ALA A 45 1.84 6.43 -9.93
CA ALA A 45 3.28 6.44 -9.71
C ALA A 45 3.65 5.83 -8.35
N GLY A 46 2.90 6.16 -7.30
CA GLY A 46 3.06 5.57 -5.96
C GLY A 46 2.93 4.05 -5.98
N TYR A 47 1.83 3.53 -6.53
CA TYR A 47 1.59 2.09 -6.63
C TYR A 47 2.63 1.36 -7.48
N LEU A 48 3.04 1.91 -8.63
CA LEU A 48 4.09 1.32 -9.44
C LEU A 48 5.42 1.22 -8.67
N MET A 49 5.78 2.25 -7.91
CA MET A 49 6.96 2.22 -7.04
C MET A 49 6.81 1.20 -5.90
N PHE A 50 5.62 1.05 -5.33
CA PHE A 50 5.33 -0.02 -4.40
C PHE A 50 5.53 -1.41 -5.02
N GLY A 51 5.18 -1.62 -6.29
CA GLY A 51 5.47 -2.87 -7.00
C GLY A 51 6.97 -3.19 -7.06
N VAL A 52 7.77 -2.19 -7.41
CA VAL A 52 9.24 -2.32 -7.40
C VAL A 52 9.76 -2.63 -5.99
N MET A 53 9.20 -1.98 -4.97
CA MET A 53 9.52 -2.22 -3.57
C MET A 53 9.18 -3.66 -3.15
N THR A 54 7.98 -4.16 -3.48
CA THR A 54 7.53 -5.54 -3.19
C THR A 54 8.46 -6.58 -3.81
N VAL A 55 8.85 -6.40 -5.07
CA VAL A 55 9.82 -7.29 -5.73
C VAL A 55 11.19 -7.22 -5.04
N GLY A 56 11.60 -6.03 -4.60
CA GLY A 56 12.82 -5.83 -3.81
C GLY A 56 12.79 -6.57 -2.46
N LEU A 57 11.68 -6.46 -1.73
CA LEU A 57 11.44 -7.17 -0.46
C LEU A 57 11.44 -8.69 -0.65
N ARG A 58 10.77 -9.20 -1.70
CA ARG A 58 10.83 -10.63 -2.06
C ARG A 58 12.27 -11.09 -2.28
N ARG A 59 13.08 -10.31 -3.00
CA ARG A 59 14.50 -10.63 -3.25
C ARG A 59 15.36 -10.59 -1.98
N LEU A 60 15.01 -9.76 -0.99
CA LEU A 60 15.71 -9.69 0.30
C LEU A 60 15.57 -10.97 1.14
N ALA A 61 14.52 -11.77 0.93
CA ALA A 61 14.38 -13.05 1.62
C ALA A 61 15.56 -14.01 1.33
N GLY A 62 16.16 -13.91 0.14
CA GLY A 62 17.21 -14.80 -0.33
C GLY A 62 16.73 -16.25 -0.47
N PRO A 63 17.66 -17.22 -0.55
CA PRO A 63 17.31 -18.63 -0.61
C PRO A 63 16.67 -19.08 0.71
N VAL A 64 15.37 -19.39 0.68
CA VAL A 64 14.60 -19.96 1.80
C VAL A 64 14.01 -21.32 1.38
N ARG A 65 13.89 -22.25 2.33
CA ARG A 65 13.37 -23.61 2.09
C ARG A 65 12.08 -23.86 2.90
N GLY A 66 11.31 -24.84 2.45
CA GLY A 66 10.08 -25.30 3.13
C GLY A 66 8.99 -24.23 3.19
N TRP A 67 8.23 -24.23 4.29
CA TRP A 67 7.09 -23.33 4.51
C TRP A 67 7.44 -21.84 4.42
N ARG A 68 8.66 -21.45 4.79
CA ARG A 68 9.13 -20.05 4.72
C ARG A 68 9.16 -19.53 3.28
N ARG A 69 9.53 -20.39 2.32
CA ARG A 69 9.48 -20.05 0.90
C ARG A 69 8.05 -19.81 0.45
N VAL A 70 7.14 -20.70 0.82
CA VAL A 70 5.71 -20.58 0.49
C VAL A 70 5.14 -19.28 1.07
N ALA A 71 5.45 -18.95 2.33
CA ALA A 71 4.98 -17.71 2.96
C ALA A 71 5.47 -16.45 2.23
N VAL A 72 6.75 -16.38 1.86
CA VAL A 72 7.32 -15.24 1.11
C VAL A 72 6.67 -15.12 -0.28
N GLU A 73 6.56 -16.24 -1.01
CA GLU A 73 6.01 -16.25 -2.37
C GLU A 73 4.51 -15.93 -2.36
N ALA A 74 3.75 -16.47 -1.40
CA ALA A 74 2.33 -16.19 -1.24
C ALA A 74 2.09 -14.71 -0.87
N ALA A 75 2.81 -14.18 0.12
CA ALA A 75 2.66 -12.78 0.51
C ALA A 75 3.05 -11.82 -0.63
N ALA A 76 4.17 -12.08 -1.32
CA ALA A 76 4.56 -11.29 -2.48
C ALA A 76 3.56 -11.41 -3.64
N GLY A 77 3.04 -12.62 -3.89
CA GLY A 77 2.04 -12.87 -4.92
C GLY A 77 0.73 -12.13 -4.66
N VAL A 78 0.18 -12.23 -3.44
CA VAL A 78 -1.03 -11.50 -3.03
C VAL A 78 -0.82 -10.00 -3.12
N ALA A 79 0.35 -9.50 -2.67
CA ALA A 79 0.68 -8.08 -2.80
C ALA A 79 0.69 -7.63 -4.27
N LEU A 80 1.38 -8.36 -5.16
CA LEU A 80 1.44 -8.00 -6.58
C LEU A 80 0.09 -8.12 -7.29
N LEU A 81 -0.76 -9.06 -6.90
CA LEU A 81 -2.10 -9.22 -7.46
C LEU A 81 -3.03 -8.08 -7.00
N GLY A 82 -3.04 -7.74 -5.71
CA GLY A 82 -3.78 -6.59 -5.19
C GLY A 82 -3.30 -5.26 -5.79
N LEU A 83 -1.98 -5.14 -6.00
CA LEU A 83 -1.38 -4.01 -6.70
C LEU A 83 -1.87 -3.91 -8.15
N ALA A 84 -1.84 -5.02 -8.91
CA ALA A 84 -2.26 -5.02 -10.31
C ALA A 84 -3.73 -4.59 -10.46
N ALA A 85 -4.61 -5.10 -9.60
CA ALA A 85 -6.01 -4.69 -9.54
C ALA A 85 -6.16 -3.19 -9.18
N THR A 86 -5.36 -2.69 -8.24
CA THR A 86 -5.37 -1.27 -7.85
C THR A 86 -4.88 -0.36 -8.99
N VAL A 87 -3.84 -0.78 -9.72
CA VAL A 87 -3.32 -0.06 -10.90
C VAL A 87 -4.35 -0.05 -12.03
N ALA A 88 -5.02 -1.17 -12.30
CA ALA A 88 -6.08 -1.23 -13.30
C ALA A 88 -7.22 -0.25 -12.94
N ARG A 89 -7.64 -0.21 -11.67
CA ARG A 89 -8.63 0.75 -11.19
C ARG A 89 -8.18 2.20 -11.37
N LEU A 90 -6.93 2.53 -11.05
CA LEU A 90 -6.40 3.88 -11.27
C LEU A 90 -6.36 4.25 -12.76
N GLY A 91 -6.14 3.27 -13.64
CA GLY A 91 -6.24 3.45 -15.08
C GLY A 91 -7.63 3.88 -15.54
N ILE A 92 -8.69 3.32 -14.94
CA ILE A 92 -10.07 3.72 -15.21
C ILE A 92 -10.31 5.17 -14.76
N GLY A 93 -9.87 5.53 -13.55
CA GLY A 93 -10.01 6.90 -13.06
C GLY A 93 -9.20 7.93 -13.86
N LEU A 94 -8.04 7.55 -14.38
CA LEU A 94 -7.27 8.37 -15.33
C LEU A 94 -8.02 8.57 -16.64
N TYR A 95 -8.57 7.50 -17.21
CA TYR A 95 -9.36 7.58 -18.44
C TYR A 95 -10.54 8.54 -18.28
N ALA A 96 -11.30 8.43 -17.18
CA ALA A 96 -12.39 9.34 -16.87
C ALA A 96 -11.90 10.80 -16.76
N GLY A 97 -10.76 11.00 -16.09
CA GLY A 97 -10.10 12.32 -15.97
C GLY A 97 -9.74 12.96 -17.31
N PHE A 98 -9.18 12.17 -18.24
CA PHE A 98 -8.82 12.65 -19.58
C PHE A 98 -10.02 12.84 -20.50
N ALA A 99 -11.05 12.00 -20.37
CA ALA A 99 -12.24 12.09 -21.19
C ALA A 99 -13.09 13.33 -20.87
N GLY A 100 -12.88 13.96 -19.71
CA GLY A 100 -13.68 15.10 -19.26
C GLY A 100 -15.15 14.74 -19.05
N GLU A 101 -15.44 13.44 -18.97
CA GLU A 101 -16.78 12.94 -18.69
C GLU A 101 -17.20 13.48 -17.32
N PRO A 102 -18.40 14.07 -17.20
CA PRO A 102 -18.97 14.37 -15.91
C PRO A 102 -19.16 13.03 -15.20
N VAL A 103 -18.16 12.66 -14.40
CA VAL A 103 -18.31 11.63 -13.38
C VAL A 103 -19.34 12.21 -12.43
N ALA A 104 -20.62 11.90 -12.64
CA ALA A 104 -21.65 12.22 -11.66
C ALA A 104 -21.10 11.79 -10.30
N ALA A 105 -20.99 12.67 -9.31
CA ALA A 105 -20.31 12.38 -8.04
C ALA A 105 -20.80 11.03 -7.48
N GLY A 106 -19.99 9.97 -7.68
CA GLY A 106 -20.41 8.57 -7.52
C GLY A 106 -20.20 7.63 -8.72
N ALA A 107 -19.91 8.10 -9.93
CA ALA A 107 -19.72 7.26 -11.12
C ALA A 107 -18.36 6.56 -11.16
N ASP A 108 -17.35 7.09 -10.48
CA ASP A 108 -16.11 6.36 -10.18
C ASP A 108 -16.32 5.25 -9.15
N PHE A 109 -17.44 5.22 -8.43
CA PHE A 109 -17.89 4.05 -7.67
C PHE A 109 -18.87 3.18 -8.51
N ALA A 110 -19.51 3.77 -9.53
CA ALA A 110 -20.53 3.14 -10.36
C ALA A 110 -20.05 2.59 -11.72
N PHE A 111 -18.74 2.47 -11.98
CA PHE A 111 -18.22 1.56 -13.03
C PHE A 111 -18.36 0.07 -12.63
N ALA A 112 -19.33 -0.24 -11.78
CA ALA A 112 -19.94 -1.55 -11.69
C ALA A 112 -20.99 -1.69 -12.81
N PRO A 113 -21.02 -2.80 -13.55
CA PRO A 113 -22.12 -3.10 -14.46
C PRO A 113 -23.41 -3.27 -13.63
N GLY A 114 -24.17 -2.18 -13.48
CA GLY A 114 -25.42 -2.18 -12.73
C GLY A 114 -25.62 -0.91 -11.93
N ALA A 115 -25.91 0.20 -12.62
CA ALA A 115 -26.47 1.37 -11.98
C ALA A 115 -27.75 0.97 -11.21
N GLY A 116 -27.71 1.13 -9.90
CA GLY A 116 -28.85 1.45 -9.06
C GLY A 116 -29.90 0.35 -8.84
N LEU A 117 -29.59 -0.65 -8.02
CA LEU A 117 -30.59 -1.21 -7.11
C LEU A 117 -29.91 -1.56 -5.79
N ALA A 118 -30.11 -0.71 -4.78
CA ALA A 118 -29.86 -1.08 -3.39
C ALA A 118 -30.69 -2.34 -3.09
N GLY A 119 -30.00 -3.46 -2.86
CA GLY A 119 -30.61 -4.80 -2.71
C GLY A 119 -30.38 -5.77 -3.88
N GLY A 120 -29.75 -5.33 -4.97
CA GLY A 120 -29.37 -6.19 -6.09
C GLY A 120 -28.00 -6.88 -5.91
N PRO A 121 -27.72 -7.96 -6.65
CA PRO A 121 -26.44 -8.71 -6.61
C PRO A 121 -25.17 -7.89 -6.91
N GLY A 122 -25.30 -6.60 -7.25
CA GLY A 122 -24.20 -5.67 -7.51
C GLY A 122 -23.51 -5.06 -6.27
N ALA A 123 -24.13 -5.08 -5.09
CA ALA A 123 -23.52 -4.49 -3.87
C ALA A 123 -22.20 -5.18 -3.46
N GLY A 124 -22.07 -6.47 -3.74
CA GLY A 124 -20.82 -7.22 -3.51
C GLY A 124 -19.69 -6.83 -4.49
N PHE A 125 -20.03 -6.41 -5.72
CA PHE A 125 -19.04 -6.04 -6.73
C PHE A 125 -18.26 -4.81 -6.31
N GLU A 126 -18.92 -3.81 -5.73
CA GLU A 126 -18.27 -2.57 -5.31
C GLU A 126 -17.25 -2.83 -4.20
N ALA A 127 -17.60 -3.59 -3.16
CA ALA A 127 -16.64 -3.97 -2.12
C ALA A 127 -15.44 -4.77 -2.68
N VAL A 128 -15.72 -5.71 -3.59
CA VAL A 128 -14.70 -6.60 -4.18
C VAL A 128 -13.75 -5.86 -5.12
N VAL A 129 -14.22 -4.87 -5.86
CA VAL A 129 -13.39 -4.11 -6.80
C VAL A 129 -12.73 -2.90 -6.13
N TYR A 130 -13.42 -2.24 -5.20
CA TYR A 130 -12.98 -0.97 -4.63
C TYR A 130 -12.28 -1.12 -3.27
N GLY A 131 -12.62 -2.11 -2.45
CA GLY A 131 -12.03 -2.26 -1.11
C GLY A 131 -10.97 -3.35 -1.04
N ILE A 132 -11.35 -4.57 -1.42
CA ILE A 132 -10.55 -5.77 -1.20
C ILE A 132 -9.15 -5.70 -1.82
N PRO A 133 -8.93 -5.19 -3.06
CA PRO A 133 -7.62 -5.27 -3.69
C PRO A 133 -6.56 -4.40 -3.02
N ALA A 134 -6.94 -3.17 -2.64
CA ALA A 134 -6.04 -2.26 -1.92
C ALA A 134 -5.73 -2.79 -0.51
N GLN A 135 -6.74 -3.30 0.19
CA GLN A 135 -6.57 -3.93 1.50
C GLN A 135 -5.68 -5.17 1.44
N ALA A 136 -5.92 -6.05 0.46
CA ALA A 136 -5.11 -7.23 0.22
C ALA A 136 -3.66 -6.85 -0.09
N PHE A 137 -3.44 -5.81 -0.90
CA PHE A 137 -2.10 -5.30 -1.20
C PHE A 137 -1.35 -4.85 0.05
N PHE A 138 -1.92 -3.95 0.86
CA PHE A 138 -1.26 -3.44 2.05
C PHE A 138 -1.12 -4.51 3.15
N GLY A 139 -2.14 -5.34 3.35
CA GLY A 139 -2.09 -6.46 4.29
C GLY A 139 -0.99 -7.46 3.93
N ALA A 140 -0.85 -7.79 2.64
CA ALA A 140 0.20 -8.67 2.15
C ALA A 140 1.60 -8.04 2.25
N LEU A 141 1.74 -6.73 2.08
CA LEU A 141 3.00 -6.02 2.36
C LEU A 141 3.41 -6.12 3.83
N VAL A 142 2.47 -5.93 4.76
CA VAL A 142 2.72 -6.09 6.20
C VAL A 142 3.10 -7.54 6.51
N ALA A 143 2.36 -8.52 5.98
CA ALA A 143 2.68 -9.93 6.14
C ALA A 143 4.10 -10.26 5.62
N LEU A 144 4.47 -9.74 4.45
CA LEU A 144 5.81 -9.90 3.88
C LEU A 144 6.88 -9.30 4.80
N ALA A 145 6.65 -8.10 5.34
CA ALA A 145 7.56 -7.45 6.28
C ALA A 145 7.75 -8.27 7.57
N VAL A 146 6.65 -8.81 8.14
CA VAL A 146 6.69 -9.70 9.31
C VAL A 146 7.50 -10.97 9.02
N VAL A 147 7.26 -11.62 7.88
CA VAL A 147 8.03 -12.80 7.47
C VAL A 147 9.51 -12.46 7.35
N LEU A 148 9.86 -11.32 6.74
CA LEU A 148 11.25 -10.88 6.63
C LEU A 148 11.90 -10.57 7.99
N ALA A 149 11.15 -10.03 8.96
CA ALA A 149 11.63 -9.83 10.33
C ALA A 149 11.87 -11.16 11.04
N ALA A 150 10.97 -12.13 10.89
CA ALA A 150 11.15 -13.48 11.44
C ALA A 150 12.36 -14.21 10.82
N LEU A 151 12.76 -13.84 9.61
CA LEU A 151 13.98 -14.31 8.95
C LEU A 151 15.25 -13.53 9.35
N GLY A 152 15.13 -12.50 10.21
CA GLY A 152 16.25 -11.63 10.59
C GLY A 152 16.78 -10.75 9.45
N ARG A 153 15.98 -10.52 8.40
CA ARG A 153 16.37 -9.72 7.23
C ARG A 153 16.06 -8.25 7.39
N VAL A 154 15.13 -7.91 8.27
CA VAL A 154 14.72 -6.54 8.61
C VAL A 154 14.52 -6.42 10.12
N THR A 155 14.61 -5.20 10.65
CA THR A 155 14.48 -4.96 12.09
C THR A 155 13.01 -5.00 12.51
N VAL A 156 12.73 -5.53 13.71
CA VAL A 156 11.36 -5.58 14.26
C VAL A 156 10.77 -4.17 14.37
N VAL A 157 11.59 -3.17 14.70
CA VAL A 157 11.19 -1.75 14.77
C VAL A 157 10.64 -1.28 13.41
N SER A 158 11.31 -1.60 12.29
CA SER A 158 10.85 -1.19 10.97
C SER A 158 9.49 -1.78 10.60
N VAL A 159 9.25 -3.04 10.99
CA VAL A 159 7.96 -3.73 10.79
C VAL A 159 6.89 -3.12 11.66
N ALA A 160 7.17 -2.87 12.94
CA ALA A 160 6.23 -2.28 13.88
C ALA A 160 5.79 -0.88 13.42
N VAL A 161 6.73 -0.03 12.98
CA VAL A 161 6.42 1.32 12.46
C VAL A 161 5.60 1.25 11.18
N THR A 162 5.92 0.32 10.27
CA THR A 162 5.15 0.14 9.02
C THR A 162 3.73 -0.34 9.30
N ALA A 163 3.58 -1.33 10.19
CA ALA A 163 2.28 -1.85 10.60
C ALA A 163 1.43 -0.79 11.31
N LEU A 164 2.05 -0.01 12.20
CA LEU A 164 1.39 1.11 12.87
C LEU A 164 0.91 2.16 11.86
N GLY A 165 1.75 2.52 10.88
CA GLY A 165 1.34 3.43 9.81
C GLY A 165 0.14 2.92 9.03
N MET A 166 0.08 1.62 8.70
CA MET A 166 -1.09 1.02 8.07
C MET A 166 -2.33 1.02 8.97
N VAL A 167 -2.18 0.75 10.25
CA VAL A 167 -3.31 0.77 11.21
C VAL A 167 -3.86 2.19 11.34
N VAL A 168 -3.00 3.20 11.44
CA VAL A 168 -3.41 4.60 11.50
C VAL A 168 -4.06 5.05 10.19
N LEU A 169 -3.49 4.66 9.04
CA LEU A 169 -4.08 4.94 7.73
C LEU A 169 -5.45 4.26 7.57
N ALA A 170 -5.57 3.00 7.98
CA ALA A 170 -6.84 2.29 8.00
C ALA A 170 -7.82 3.00 8.94
N ALA A 171 -7.42 3.34 10.17
CA ALA A 171 -8.28 4.05 11.11
C ALA A 171 -8.75 5.40 10.56
N ALA A 172 -7.91 6.13 9.83
CA ALA A 172 -8.32 7.36 9.15
C ALA A 172 -9.38 7.10 8.06
N MET A 173 -9.20 6.02 7.27
CA MET A 173 -10.16 5.62 6.23
C MET A 173 -11.46 5.06 6.80
N PHE A 174 -11.41 4.36 7.94
CA PHE A 174 -12.59 3.73 8.56
C PHE A 174 -13.32 4.67 9.55
N GLY A 175 -12.59 5.58 10.20
CA GLY A 175 -13.12 6.60 11.10
C GLY A 175 -13.99 7.62 10.38
N ALA A 176 -13.69 7.88 9.11
CA ALA A 176 -14.45 8.77 8.23
C ALA A 176 -15.84 8.25 7.78
N GLY A 177 -16.32 7.11 8.31
CA GLY A 177 -17.71 6.67 8.13
C GLY A 177 -17.94 5.20 7.80
N ALA A 178 -16.91 4.34 7.79
CA ALA A 178 -17.09 2.93 7.43
C ALA A 178 -17.63 2.07 8.59
N ALA A 179 -17.36 2.43 9.85
CA ALA A 179 -18.06 1.78 10.97
C ALA A 179 -19.58 2.05 10.93
N THR A 180 -19.98 3.24 10.48
CA THR A 180 -21.38 3.64 10.33
C THR A 180 -22.00 3.09 9.05
N ALA A 181 -21.28 3.00 7.93
CA ALA A 181 -21.78 2.43 6.67
C ALA A 181 -21.89 0.90 6.70
N LEU A 182 -21.00 0.21 7.44
CA LEU A 182 -21.08 -1.24 7.61
C LEU A 182 -22.22 -1.63 8.56
N ILE A 183 -22.59 -0.75 9.52
CA ILE A 183 -23.78 -0.89 10.39
C ILE A 183 -25.06 -0.41 9.66
N ALA A 184 -25.02 0.68 8.90
CA ALA A 184 -26.17 1.21 8.14
C ALA A 184 -26.53 0.33 6.94
N GLY A 185 -25.53 -0.24 6.25
CA GLY A 185 -25.71 -1.25 5.21
C GLY A 185 -26.28 -2.57 5.75
N MET A 186 -26.05 -2.90 7.03
CA MET A 186 -26.76 -3.98 7.71
C MET A 186 -28.20 -3.62 8.12
N LEU A 187 -28.54 -2.33 8.21
CA LEU A 187 -29.85 -1.81 8.64
C LEU A 187 -30.74 -1.30 7.50
N GLY A 188 -30.27 -1.30 6.25
CA GLY A 188 -31.08 -1.04 5.06
C GLY A 188 -31.73 0.34 5.00
N THR A 189 -31.15 1.35 5.66
CA THR A 189 -31.70 2.72 5.67
C THR A 189 -31.00 3.58 4.62
N GLY A 190 -31.77 4.13 3.68
CA GLY A 190 -31.31 4.90 2.52
C GLY A 190 -30.69 6.29 2.82
N ALA A 191 -29.88 6.42 3.86
CA ALA A 191 -29.19 7.65 4.26
C ALA A 191 -27.77 7.79 3.63
N GLU A 192 -27.41 6.95 2.67
CA GLU A 192 -26.03 6.82 2.19
C GLU A 192 -25.57 7.93 1.23
N LYS A 193 -26.48 8.67 0.58
CA LYS A 193 -26.11 9.73 -0.38
C LYS A 193 -25.51 10.98 0.27
N ALA A 194 -25.71 11.19 1.57
CA ALA A 194 -25.12 12.32 2.30
C ALA A 194 -23.74 11.99 2.90
N LEU A 195 -23.38 10.70 3.00
CA LEU A 195 -22.18 10.25 3.70
C LEU A 195 -20.93 10.19 2.80
N ALA A 196 -21.09 10.05 1.48
CA ALA A 196 -19.97 10.11 0.53
C ALA A 196 -19.35 11.52 0.40
N VAL A 197 -20.10 12.58 0.73
CA VAL A 197 -19.61 13.97 0.80
C VAL A 197 -19.02 14.29 2.19
N GLY A 198 -19.27 13.45 3.19
CA GLY A 198 -18.81 13.60 4.57
C GLY A 198 -17.49 12.90 4.91
N VAL A 199 -16.92 12.09 4.00
CA VAL A 199 -15.71 11.26 4.24
C VAL A 199 -14.44 12.11 4.51
N PHE A 200 -14.53 13.44 4.40
CA PHE A 200 -13.43 14.35 4.75
C PHE A 200 -13.92 15.56 5.55
N GLY A 201 -14.92 15.37 6.40
CA GLY A 201 -15.60 16.46 7.10
C GLY A 201 -14.77 17.14 8.19
N THR A 202 -13.69 16.52 8.68
CA THR A 202 -12.88 17.10 9.77
C THR A 202 -11.39 17.07 9.46
N GLY A 203 -10.69 18.16 9.80
CA GLY A 203 -9.23 18.23 9.65
C GLY A 203 -8.46 17.15 10.45
N ALA A 204 -9.13 16.50 11.41
CA ALA A 204 -8.55 15.43 12.23
C ALA A 204 -8.33 14.12 11.44
N GLU A 205 -9.27 13.73 10.58
CA GLU A 205 -9.15 12.52 9.76
C GLU A 205 -8.06 12.68 8.69
N ALA A 206 -8.00 13.87 8.10
CA ALA A 206 -6.94 14.27 7.19
C ALA A 206 -5.56 14.21 7.88
N ALA A 207 -5.47 14.71 9.11
CA ALA A 207 -4.26 14.64 9.91
C ALA A 207 -3.88 13.18 10.24
N LEU A 208 -4.84 12.33 10.60
CA LEU A 208 -4.60 10.90 10.85
C LEU A 208 -4.10 10.18 9.59
N ALA A 209 -4.70 10.42 8.42
CA ALA A 209 -4.23 9.84 7.17
C ALA A 209 -2.79 10.27 6.84
N ALA A 210 -2.49 11.57 7.02
CA ALA A 210 -1.14 12.10 6.84
C ALA A 210 -0.13 11.47 7.83
N VAL A 211 -0.51 11.31 9.10
CA VAL A 211 0.32 10.63 10.12
C VAL A 211 0.54 9.16 9.75
N GLY A 212 -0.51 8.45 9.31
CA GLY A 212 -0.40 7.07 8.86
C GLY A 212 0.57 6.91 7.69
N LEU A 213 0.46 7.78 6.68
CA LEU A 213 1.39 7.82 5.55
C LEU A 213 2.81 8.18 5.97
N ALA A 214 2.98 9.12 6.90
CA ALA A 214 4.29 9.50 7.42
C ALA A 214 4.95 8.35 8.21
N LEU A 215 4.18 7.61 9.01
CA LEU A 215 4.67 6.43 9.72
C LEU A 215 5.02 5.30 8.75
N MET A 216 4.20 5.05 7.73
CA MET A 216 4.55 4.11 6.66
C MET A 216 5.85 4.53 5.95
N TRP A 217 6.00 5.82 5.66
CA TRP A 217 7.21 6.37 5.05
C TRP A 217 8.45 6.20 5.94
N LEU A 218 8.31 6.42 7.25
CA LEU A 218 9.39 6.17 8.20
C LEU A 218 9.74 4.69 8.29
N GLY A 219 8.73 3.80 8.37
CA GLY A 219 8.92 2.35 8.41
C GLY A 219 9.64 1.82 7.17
N THR A 220 9.23 2.28 5.99
CA THR A 220 9.87 1.96 4.69
C THR A 220 11.31 2.45 4.60
N LEU A 221 11.60 3.66 5.10
CA LEU A 221 12.97 4.17 5.23
C LEU A 221 13.84 3.31 6.16
N LEU A 222 13.29 2.81 7.27
CA LEU A 222 13.98 1.93 8.20
C LEU A 222 14.25 0.54 7.59
N LEU A 223 13.28 0.00 6.83
CA LEU A 223 13.43 -1.26 6.09
C LEU A 223 14.63 -1.18 5.12
N GLY A 224 14.82 -0.06 4.44
CA GLY A 224 15.93 0.15 3.50
C GLY A 224 17.32 0.23 4.16
N ARG A 225 17.41 0.53 5.46
CA ARG A 225 18.69 0.73 6.18
C ARG A 225 19.21 -0.52 6.91
N GLY A 226 18.34 -1.47 7.26
CA GLY A 226 18.64 -2.57 8.19
C GLY A 226 19.71 -3.61 7.76
N GLY A 227 20.13 -3.64 6.49
CA GLY A 227 20.99 -4.73 5.98
C GLY A 227 22.49 -4.62 6.26
N ARG A 228 23.00 -3.52 6.86
CA ARG A 228 24.45 -3.32 7.00
C ARG A 228 25.06 -3.87 8.29
N ALA A 229 24.26 -4.09 9.33
CA ALA A 229 24.77 -4.47 10.66
C ALA A 229 25.15 -5.95 10.79
N ALA A 230 24.69 -6.82 9.88
CA ALA A 230 24.99 -8.26 9.89
C ALA A 230 26.13 -8.66 8.94
N ARG A 231 27.02 -7.73 8.57
CA ARG A 231 28.33 -8.13 8.05
C ARG A 231 29.14 -8.64 9.24
N VAL A 232 28.97 -9.93 9.53
CA VAL A 232 29.94 -10.73 10.29
C VAL A 232 31.31 -10.33 9.74
N PRO A 233 32.25 -9.85 10.58
CA PRO A 233 33.59 -9.55 10.12
C PRO A 233 34.10 -10.82 9.45
N TYR A 234 34.40 -10.71 8.15
CA TYR A 234 35.13 -11.75 7.45
C TYR A 234 36.42 -11.90 8.25
N ARG A 235 36.48 -12.93 9.10
CA ARG A 235 37.69 -13.28 9.83
C ARG A 235 38.68 -13.59 8.72
N THR A 236 39.55 -12.63 8.42
CA THR A 236 40.74 -12.80 7.61
C THR A 236 41.66 -13.73 8.38
N GLY A 237 41.26 -15.00 8.47
CA GLY A 237 42.09 -16.10 8.92
C GLY A 237 42.98 -16.45 7.74
N GLY A 238 44.12 -15.78 7.65
CA GLY A 238 45.01 -15.89 6.51
C GLY A 238 46.42 -15.40 6.77
N ASP A 239 46.93 -15.53 8.01
CA ASP A 239 48.37 -15.43 8.32
C ASP A 239 48.82 -16.61 9.21
N GLY A 240 48.23 -17.79 9.00
CA GLY A 240 48.70 -19.06 9.56
C GLY A 240 49.65 -19.76 8.58
N GLY A 241 50.84 -19.19 8.38
CA GLY A 241 51.89 -19.81 7.56
C GLY A 241 52.38 -21.14 8.14
N PRO A 242 52.63 -22.17 7.32
CA PRO A 242 53.00 -23.51 7.78
C PRO A 242 54.44 -23.55 8.32
N ALA A 243 54.58 -23.99 9.58
CA ALA A 243 55.84 -24.45 10.13
C ALA A 243 56.35 -25.67 9.33
N ARG A 244 57.32 -25.45 8.44
CA ARG A 244 58.10 -26.53 7.84
C ARG A 244 59.04 -27.11 8.90
N SER A 245 58.71 -28.29 9.42
CA SER A 245 59.67 -29.15 10.09
C SER A 245 60.44 -29.94 9.03
N VAL A 246 61.68 -29.53 8.79
CA VAL A 246 62.67 -30.34 8.05
C VAL A 246 63.20 -31.38 9.02
N ARG A 247 62.97 -32.67 8.74
CA ARG A 247 63.68 -33.76 9.43
C ARG A 247 64.95 -34.09 8.66
N ALA A 248 65.98 -34.36 9.45
CA ALA A 248 67.36 -34.71 9.10
C ALA A 248 67.49 -36.06 8.39
#